data_AF-A0A2E8MCL4-F1
#
_entry.id   AF-A0A2E8MCL4-F1
#
_cell.length_a   1.000
_cell.length_b   1.000
_cell.length_c   1.000
_cell.angle_alpha   90.00
_cell.angle_beta   90.00
_cell.angle_gamma   90.00
#
_symmetry.space_group_name_H-M   'P 1'
#
loop_
_entity.id
_entity.type
_entity.pdbx_description
1 polymer ?
#
loop_
_entity_poly.entity_id
_entity_poly.type
_entity_poly.pdbx_seq_one_letter_code
_entity_poly.pdbx_strand_id
1 'polypeptide(L)'
;MSEVYESERYVGEYLLFHFGSAAEILPWPRGPAEALDFPVRTVGHFSEERVKRALDVGCAVGRSTLEMSRSADEVIGIDFSKAFVATAEKVRKGERVRYERLEEAGDVT
;
A
#
# COMPACT_ATOMS: atom_id res chain seq x y z
N MET A 1 -7.78 -13.98 17.78
CA MET A 1 -7.04 -13.95 16.50
C MET A 1 -5.80 -13.13 16.73
N SER A 2 -4.62 -13.53 16.23
CA SER A 2 -3.41 -12.73 16.39
C SER A 2 -3.55 -11.42 15.60
N GLU A 3 -3.21 -10.30 16.23
CA GLU A 3 -3.23 -8.94 15.64
C GLU A 3 -1.99 -8.72 14.74
N VAL A 4 -1.76 -9.63 13.79
CA VAL A 4 -0.54 -9.68 12.96
C VAL A 4 -0.28 -8.35 12.24
N TYR A 5 -1.33 -7.78 11.66
CA TYR A 5 -1.31 -6.52 10.89
C TYR A 5 -1.23 -5.25 11.75
N GLU A 6 -1.19 -5.35 13.07
CA GLU A 6 -0.98 -4.20 13.97
C GLU A 6 0.51 -3.93 14.23
N SER A 7 1.39 -4.87 13.88
CA SER A 7 2.83 -4.73 14.13
C SER A 7 3.51 -3.80 13.11
N GLU A 8 4.55 -3.09 13.57
CA GLU A 8 5.34 -2.18 12.74
C GLU A 8 5.97 -2.88 11.53
N ARG A 9 6.33 -4.17 11.69
CA ARG A 9 6.83 -5.01 10.60
C ARG A 9 5.86 -5.06 9.43
N TYR A 10 4.61 -5.43 9.66
CA TYR A 10 3.62 -5.55 8.57
C TYR A 10 3.25 -4.18 8.00
N VAL A 11 3.21 -3.13 8.82
CA VAL A 11 3.05 -1.76 8.31
C VAL A 11 4.18 -1.41 7.34
N GLY A 12 5.42 -1.72 7.69
CA GLY A 12 6.58 -1.49 6.83
C GLY A 12 6.58 -2.33 5.56
N GLU A 13 6.26 -3.62 5.65
CA GLU A 13 6.16 -4.51 4.49
C GLU A 13 5.08 -4.03 3.51
N TYR A 14 3.92 -3.57 4.00
CA TYR A 14 2.87 -3.01 3.14
C TYR A 14 3.24 -1.64 2.58
N LEU A 15 3.93 -0.78 3.34
CA LEU A 15 4.45 0.49 2.81
C LEU A 15 5.47 0.26 1.70
N LEU A 16 6.37 -0.70 1.86
CA LEU A 16 7.32 -1.11 0.82
C LEU A 16 6.57 -1.60 -0.42
N PHE A 17 5.65 -2.55 -0.26
CA PHE A 17 4.91 -3.13 -1.38
C PHE A 17 4.03 -2.09 -2.10
N HIS A 18 3.47 -1.14 -1.36
CA HIS A 18 2.53 -0.17 -1.89
C HIS A 18 3.20 1.08 -2.45
N PHE A 19 4.33 1.53 -1.92
CA PHE A 19 4.93 2.84 -2.24
C PHE A 19 6.44 2.78 -2.51
N GLY A 20 7.10 1.65 -2.27
CA GLY A 20 8.51 1.47 -2.59
C GLY A 20 8.76 1.50 -4.09
N SER A 21 9.98 1.90 -4.48
CA SER A 21 10.42 1.78 -5.86
C SER A 21 10.59 0.31 -6.27
N ALA A 22 10.55 0.06 -7.58
CA ALA A 22 10.80 -1.28 -8.13
C ALA A 22 12.12 -1.90 -7.63
N ALA A 23 13.17 -1.08 -7.49
CA ALA A 23 14.47 -1.53 -7.00
C ALA A 23 14.49 -1.85 -5.49
N GLU A 24 13.67 -1.16 -4.69
CA GLU A 24 13.52 -1.46 -3.26
C GLU A 24 12.70 -2.74 -3.02
N ILE A 25 11.64 -2.95 -3.82
CA ILE A 25 10.78 -4.13 -3.73
C ILE A 25 11.49 -5.37 -4.31
N LEU A 26 12.12 -5.22 -5.47
CA LEU A 26 12.81 -6.27 -6.22
C LEU A 26 14.27 -5.86 -6.48
N PRO A 27 15.16 -5.95 -5.47
CA PRO A 27 16.58 -5.60 -5.65
C PRO A 27 17.34 -6.59 -6.56
N TRP A 28 16.71 -7.71 -6.93
CA TRP A 28 17.30 -8.77 -7.72
C TRP A 28 16.91 -8.66 -9.20
N PRO A 29 17.83 -8.94 -10.14
CA PRO A 29 17.62 -8.71 -11.57
C PRO A 29 16.56 -9.62 -12.24
N ARG A 30 16.07 -10.67 -11.57
CA ARG A 30 15.07 -11.61 -12.11
C ARG A 30 13.90 -11.83 -11.14
N GLY A 31 13.53 -10.80 -10.39
CA GLY A 31 12.33 -10.82 -9.54
C GLY A 31 11.03 -10.82 -10.37
N PRO A 32 9.87 -11.15 -9.76
CA PRO A 32 8.57 -11.13 -10.42
C PRO A 32 8.11 -9.68 -10.70
N ALA A 33 8.61 -9.07 -11.77
CA ALA A 33 8.32 -7.68 -12.13
C ALA A 33 6.81 -7.42 -12.28
N GLU A 34 6.04 -8.44 -12.65
CA GLU A 34 4.59 -8.39 -12.75
C GLU A 34 3.89 -8.22 -11.38
N ALA A 35 4.58 -8.43 -10.25
CA ALA A 35 4.05 -8.17 -8.92
C ALA A 35 4.11 -6.68 -8.53
N LEU A 36 4.91 -5.87 -9.24
CA LEU A 36 5.04 -4.44 -8.99
C LEU A 36 3.73 -3.69 -9.31
N ASP A 37 3.53 -2.58 -8.61
CA ASP A 37 2.42 -1.66 -8.81
C ASP A 37 1.02 -2.32 -8.76
N PHE A 38 0.89 -3.44 -8.05
CA PHE A 38 -0.37 -4.19 -7.97
C PHE A 38 -1.59 -3.31 -7.60
N PRO A 39 -1.55 -2.44 -6.57
CA PRO A 39 -2.69 -1.59 -6.24
C PRO A 39 -3.02 -0.57 -7.34
N VAL A 40 -2.00 -0.04 -8.04
CA VAL A 40 -2.16 0.92 -9.14
C VAL A 40 -2.78 0.23 -10.35
N ARG A 41 -2.23 -0.91 -10.75
CA ARG A 41 -2.73 -1.70 -11.88
C ARG A 41 -4.15 -2.16 -11.65
N THR A 42 -4.47 -2.58 -10.42
CA THR A 42 -5.82 -3.02 -10.05
C THR A 42 -6.85 -1.91 -10.29
N VAL A 43 -6.57 -0.70 -9.81
CA VAL A 43 -7.45 0.46 -10.06
C VAL A 43 -7.45 0.87 -11.53
N GLY A 44 -6.35 0.66 -12.27
CA GLY A 44 -6.29 0.88 -13.71
C GLY A 44 -7.22 0.02 -14.56
N HIS A 45 -7.82 -1.03 -13.99
CA HIS A 45 -8.87 -1.81 -14.65
C HIS A 45 -10.29 -1.27 -14.41
N PHE A 46 -10.44 -0.21 -13.62
CA PHE A 46 -11.74 0.42 -13.38
C PHE A 46 -12.09 1.38 -14.54
N SER A 47 -13.34 1.81 -14.59
CA SER A 47 -13.76 2.83 -15.57
C SER A 47 -12.98 4.12 -15.36
N GLU A 48 -12.58 4.76 -16.46
CA GLU A 48 -12.00 6.11 -16.46
C GLU A 48 -13.07 7.19 -16.21
N GLU A 49 -14.35 6.84 -16.31
CA GLU A 49 -15.45 7.75 -16.03
C GLU A 49 -15.43 8.19 -14.56
N ARG A 50 -15.70 9.49 -14.34
CA ARG A 50 -15.79 10.02 -12.99
C ARG A 50 -17.01 9.46 -12.27
N VAL A 51 -16.79 8.89 -11.09
CA VAL A 51 -17.85 8.36 -10.20
C VAL A 51 -17.99 9.20 -8.95
N LYS A 52 -19.19 9.23 -8.37
CA LYS A 52 -19.43 9.98 -7.12
C LYS A 52 -18.72 9.35 -5.92
N ARG A 53 -18.70 8.01 -5.84
CA ARG A 53 -18.16 7.28 -4.69
C ARG A 53 -17.50 5.97 -5.11
N ALA A 54 -16.40 5.64 -4.46
CA ALA A 54 -15.75 4.33 -4.52
C ALA A 54 -15.51 3.77 -3.10
N LEU A 55 -15.36 2.44 -2.99
CA LEU A 55 -15.14 1.71 -1.75
C LEU A 55 -13.92 0.80 -1.90
N ASP A 56 -12.95 0.94 -1.00
CA ASP A 56 -11.78 0.07 -0.88
C ASP A 56 -11.92 -0.82 0.36
N VAL A 57 -12.14 -2.12 0.17
CA VAL A 57 -12.31 -3.09 1.27
C VAL A 57 -11.00 -3.84 1.49
N GLY A 58 -10.40 -3.65 2.66
CA GLY A 58 -9.03 -4.10 2.92
C GLY A 58 -8.01 -3.11 2.35
N CYS A 59 -8.19 -1.81 2.66
CA CYS A 59 -7.41 -0.75 2.05
C CYS A 59 -5.93 -0.72 2.50
N ALA A 60 -5.58 -1.49 3.53
CA ALA A 60 -4.26 -1.53 4.14
C ALA A 60 -3.71 -0.10 4.37
N VAL A 61 -2.51 0.20 3.87
CA VAL A 61 -1.87 1.53 3.99
C VAL A 61 -2.35 2.54 2.93
N GLY A 62 -3.41 2.23 2.18
CA GLY A 62 -4.22 3.21 1.44
C GLY A 62 -3.80 3.50 -0.01
N ARG A 63 -2.98 2.66 -0.65
CA ARG A 63 -2.53 2.93 -2.04
C ARG A 63 -3.66 2.86 -3.04
N SER A 64 -4.45 1.79 -3.06
CA SER A 64 -5.63 1.66 -3.94
C SER A 64 -6.66 2.74 -3.67
N THR A 65 -6.95 3.08 -2.41
CA THR A 65 -7.78 4.24 -2.03
C THR A 65 -7.31 5.53 -2.69
N LEU A 66 -6.00 5.83 -2.64
CA LEU A 66 -5.41 7.01 -3.25
C LEU A 66 -5.53 6.99 -4.77
N GLU A 67 -5.24 5.85 -5.41
CA GLU A 67 -5.36 5.71 -6.86
C GLU A 67 -6.81 5.88 -7.33
N MET A 68 -7.80 5.33 -6.61
CA MET A 68 -9.22 5.51 -6.92
C MET A 68 -9.68 6.97 -6.82
N SER A 69 -9.05 7.77 -5.94
CA SER A 69 -9.42 9.19 -5.76
C SER A 69 -9.16 10.06 -7.00
N ARG A 70 -8.43 9.53 -8.00
CA ARG A 70 -8.21 10.20 -9.28
C ARG A 70 -9.50 10.31 -10.11
N SER A 71 -10.34 9.28 -10.08
CA SER A 71 -11.61 9.22 -10.82
C SER A 71 -12.86 9.19 -9.94
N ALA A 72 -12.73 9.13 -8.61
CA ALA A 72 -13.86 9.24 -7.69
C ALA A 72 -13.92 10.60 -6.96
N ASP A 73 -15.10 11.18 -6.79
CA ASP A 73 -15.29 12.39 -5.95
C ASP A 73 -14.98 12.11 -4.47
N GLU A 74 -15.32 10.90 -4.00
CA GLU A 74 -15.09 10.42 -2.64
C GLU A 74 -14.68 8.94 -2.68
N VAL A 75 -13.70 8.55 -1.86
CA VAL A 75 -13.31 7.15 -1.67
C VAL A 75 -13.36 6.81 -0.19
N ILE A 76 -14.07 5.74 0.15
CA ILE A 76 -14.13 5.20 1.51
C ILE A 76 -13.19 4.00 1.56
N GLY A 77 -12.10 4.11 2.31
CA GLY A 77 -11.22 2.97 2.59
C GLY A 77 -11.55 2.36 3.95
N ILE A 78 -11.71 1.04 4.00
CA ILE A 78 -11.90 0.29 5.25
C ILE A 78 -10.83 -0.77 5.42
N ASP A 79 -10.31 -0.89 6.63
CA ASP A 79 -9.44 -1.98 7.03
C ASP A 79 -9.73 -2.32 8.49
N PHE A 80 -9.48 -3.58 8.88
CA PHE A 80 -9.63 -4.01 10.25
C PHE A 80 -8.44 -3.54 11.12
N SER A 81 -7.25 -3.42 10.54
CA SER A 81 -6.04 -3.00 11.24
C SER A 81 -6.04 -1.50 11.52
N LYS A 82 -5.99 -1.13 12.80
CA LYS A 82 -5.89 0.26 13.23
C LYS A 82 -4.56 0.87 12.81
N ALA A 83 -3.46 0.12 12.88
CA ALA A 83 -2.15 0.56 12.43
C ALA A 83 -2.14 0.88 10.93
N PHE A 84 -2.80 0.06 10.11
CA PHE A 84 -2.97 0.32 8.68
C PHE A 84 -3.80 1.56 8.42
N VAL A 85 -4.99 1.67 9.03
CA VAL A 85 -5.85 2.87 8.88
C VAL A 85 -5.11 4.13 9.33
N ALA A 86 -4.40 4.10 10.46
CA ALA A 86 -3.62 5.24 10.94
C ALA A 86 -2.49 5.63 9.95
N THR A 87 -1.86 4.65 9.30
CA THR A 87 -0.84 4.88 8.29
C THR A 87 -1.44 5.41 6.99
N ALA A 88 -2.56 4.85 6.54
CA ALA A 88 -3.32 5.33 5.39
C ALA A 88 -3.76 6.79 5.58
N GLU A 89 -4.15 7.18 6.79
CA GLU A 89 -4.48 8.58 7.12
C GLU A 89 -3.28 9.53 7.00
N LYS A 90 -2.07 9.09 7.39
CA LYS A 90 -0.84 9.87 7.17
C LYS A 90 -0.54 10.02 5.67
N VAL A 91 -0.64 8.93 4.92
CA VAL A 91 -0.48 8.93 3.45
C VAL A 91 -1.49 9.87 2.80
N ARG A 92 -2.77 9.82 3.20
CA ARG A 92 -3.85 10.69 2.70
C ARG A 92 -3.54 12.17 2.91
N LYS A 93 -2.88 12.52 4.02
CA LYS A 93 -2.45 13.89 4.35
C LYS A 93 -1.17 14.33 3.62
N GLY A 94 -0.58 13.46 2.81
CA GLY A 94 0.70 13.71 2.12
C GLY A 94 1.90 13.71 3.07
N GLU A 95 1.78 13.09 4.24
CA GLU A 95 2.89 13.00 5.19
C GLU A 95 3.94 11.98 4.72
N ARG A 96 5.21 12.26 5.04
CA ARG A 96 6.30 11.29 4.83
C ARG A 96 6.27 10.25 5.94
N VAL A 97 5.90 9.02 5.62
CA VAL A 97 5.89 7.90 6.56
C VAL A 97 7.21 7.14 6.44
N ARG A 98 7.94 7.03 7.56
CA ARG A 98 9.14 6.18 7.66
C ARG A 98 8.74 4.77 8.05
N TYR A 99 9.45 3.78 7.52
CA TYR A 99 9.29 2.38 7.89
C TYR A 99 10.64 1.66 7.81
N GLU A 100 10.72 0.51 8.47
CA GLU A 100 11.87 -0.38 8.40
C GLU A 100 11.63 -1.45 7.35
N ARG A 101 12.59 -1.61 6.44
CA ARG A 101 12.63 -2.72 5.48
C ARG A 101 13.54 -3.79 6.06
N LEU A 102 12.98 -4.97 6.31
CA LEU A 102 13.77 -6.13 6.73
C LEU A 102 14.44 -6.73 5.50
N GLU A 103 15.75 -6.93 5.60
CA GLU A 103 16.54 -7.65 4.60
C GLU A 103 16.60 -9.12 4.98
N GLU A 104 16.12 -10.00 4.10
CA GLU A 104 16.36 -11.43 4.26
C GLU A 104 17.82 -11.76 3.91
N ALA A 105 18.47 -12.55 4.76
CA ALA A 105 19.87 -12.95 4.61
C ALA A 105 20.91 -11.81 4.62
N GLY A 106 20.63 -10.70 5.32
CA GLY A 106 21.67 -9.72 5.63
C GLY A 106 22.80 -10.38 6.43
N ASP A 107 24.05 -10.23 5.98
CA ASP A 107 25.21 -10.67 6.75
C ASP A 107 25.14 -10.03 8.13
N VAL A 108 25.09 -10.87 9.17
CA VAL A 108 25.31 -10.43 10.54
C VAL A 108 26.82 -10.19 10.67
N THR A 109 27.27 -8.99 10.32
CA THR A 109 28.60 -8.48 10.71
C THR A 109 28.55 -7.83 12.08
#